data_AF-A0A1G6M8H2-F1
#
_entry.id   AF-A0A1G6M8H2-F1
#
_cell.length_a   1.000
_cell.length_b   1.000
_cell.length_c   1.000
_cell.angle_alpha   90.00
_cell.angle_beta   90.00
_cell.angle_gamma   90.00
#
_symmetry.space_group_name_H-M   'P 1'
#
loop_
_entity.id
_entity.type
_entity.pdbx_description
1 polymer ?
#
loop_
_entity_poly.entity_id
_entity_poly.type
_entity_poly.pdbx_seq_one_letter_code
_entity_poly.pdbx_strand_id
1 'polypeptide(L)'
;MSSAAPRRRAERPARERQQRREGRERKPLRQRAATVGESRLPVSVWAVVVLAGVGCLVAAMVPVGPEELAGAGSVAVAGAFAWALAARTGGRPILFGVLAVACGIGVLVADEDALRTGAAVMTCVISAVLGVVATVPARRFVGAARECVVAILIAAVGALATAGFAPTIDLLRFEYVTLVLALAGAFGVVYRLGAGFHGLGRRGVATVLIGAVVLAVTLAYAELLRRYGTPGLVDNLLDGVRWSREHLGAFPRPIETVLGVPALVWGTHMRARRRQGWWVCAFGAAATTPVANSLMNPTISLSEVGLSVTYGLVIGLVIGYVVVRLDLLLTGPRGRRARQAEEEAAARPEPARTSALL
;
A
#
# COMPACT_ATOMS: atom_id res chain seq x y z
N MET A 1 28.78 -53.27 -60.21
CA MET A 1 28.77 -51.87 -60.68
C MET A 1 27.40 -51.56 -61.26
N SER A 2 26.72 -50.52 -60.74
CA SER A 2 25.57 -49.76 -61.29
C SER A 2 24.69 -49.36 -60.09
N SER A 3 24.84 -48.16 -59.52
CA SER A 3 24.40 -46.83 -59.99
C SER A 3 23.34 -46.34 -58.99
N ALA A 4 23.80 -45.66 -57.94
CA ALA A 4 22.93 -45.04 -56.95
C ALA A 4 22.34 -43.74 -57.53
N ALA A 5 21.02 -43.67 -57.65
CA ALA A 5 20.30 -42.50 -58.11
C ALA A 5 20.45 -41.32 -57.12
N PRO A 6 20.58 -40.07 -57.58
CA PRO A 6 20.77 -38.91 -56.72
C PRO A 6 19.43 -38.50 -56.08
N ARG A 7 19.38 -38.44 -54.75
CA ARG A 7 18.24 -37.87 -54.01
C ARG A 7 18.13 -36.37 -54.32
N ARG A 8 17.12 -35.99 -55.11
CA ARG A 8 16.71 -34.60 -55.31
C ARG A 8 16.37 -33.96 -53.96
N ARG A 9 17.11 -32.92 -53.60
CA ARG A 9 16.83 -32.04 -52.46
C ARG A 9 15.55 -31.27 -52.78
N ALA A 10 14.49 -31.50 -52.00
CA ALA A 10 13.24 -30.75 -52.15
C ALA A 10 13.51 -29.26 -51.94
N GLU A 11 13.31 -28.45 -52.97
CA GLU A 11 13.32 -26.99 -52.85
C GLU A 11 12.16 -26.58 -51.95
N ARG A 12 12.47 -25.86 -50.88
CA ARG A 12 11.44 -25.30 -49.99
C ARG A 12 10.59 -24.27 -50.76
N PRO A 13 9.27 -24.27 -50.57
CA PRO A 13 8.36 -23.41 -51.32
C PRO A 13 8.68 -21.92 -51.10
N ALA A 14 8.63 -21.15 -52.19
CA ALA A 14 8.99 -19.72 -52.22
C ALA A 14 8.28 -18.86 -51.14
N ARG A 15 7.07 -19.27 -50.73
CA ARG A 15 6.28 -18.61 -49.67
C ARG A 15 6.96 -18.59 -48.30
N GLU A 16 7.72 -19.64 -47.93
CA GLU A 16 8.45 -19.67 -46.65
C GLU A 16 9.64 -18.69 -46.64
N ARG A 17 10.28 -18.47 -47.80
CA ARG A 17 11.39 -17.50 -47.92
C ARG A 17 10.89 -16.06 -47.87
N GLN A 18 9.72 -15.79 -48.45
CA GLN A 18 9.08 -14.46 -48.42
C GLN A 18 8.56 -14.12 -47.00
N GLN A 19 7.88 -15.04 -46.32
CA GLN A 19 7.44 -14.85 -44.93
C GLN A 19 8.61 -14.67 -43.95
N ARG A 20 9.75 -15.35 -44.17
CA ARG A 20 10.96 -15.14 -43.36
C ARG A 20 11.65 -13.81 -43.62
N ARG A 21 11.53 -13.22 -44.82
CA ARG A 21 12.05 -11.87 -45.11
C ARG A 21 11.14 -10.79 -44.52
N GLU A 22 9.83 -10.91 -44.70
CA GLU A 22 8.85 -9.95 -44.14
C GLU A 22 8.78 -9.98 -42.60
N GLY A 23 8.98 -11.16 -41.98
CA GLY A 23 9.07 -11.29 -40.53
C GLY A 23 10.37 -10.77 -39.91
N ARG A 24 11.40 -10.51 -40.73
CA ARG A 24 12.72 -10.01 -40.29
C ARG A 24 12.84 -8.49 -40.38
N GLU A 25 12.09 -7.84 -41.28
CA GLU A 25 12.13 -6.37 -41.47
C GLU A 25 11.16 -5.59 -40.57
N ARG A 26 10.12 -6.21 -40.01
CA ARG A 26 9.11 -5.51 -39.17
C ARG A 26 9.37 -5.54 -37.65
N LYS A 27 10.61 -5.69 -37.21
CA LYS A 27 10.97 -5.77 -35.78
C LYS A 27 11.85 -4.65 -35.14
N PRO A 28 11.99 -3.40 -35.63
CA PRO A 28 12.82 -2.43 -34.89
C PRO A 28 12.06 -1.68 -33.76
N LEU A 29 10.76 -1.44 -33.89
CA LEU A 29 10.06 -0.46 -33.01
C LEU A 29 9.47 -1.08 -31.74
N ARG A 30 8.88 -2.29 -31.81
CA ARG A 30 8.37 -3.00 -30.63
C ARG A 30 9.48 -3.49 -29.70
N GLN A 31 10.65 -3.84 -30.23
CA GLN A 31 11.82 -4.20 -29.42
C GLN A 31 12.47 -2.98 -28.77
N ARG A 32 12.51 -1.82 -29.46
CA ARG A 32 12.97 -0.56 -28.84
C ARG A 32 12.05 -0.07 -27.72
N ALA A 33 10.73 -0.26 -27.85
CA ALA A 33 9.79 0.01 -26.75
C ALA A 33 9.97 -0.96 -25.57
N ALA A 34 10.35 -2.22 -25.82
CA ALA A 34 10.66 -3.19 -24.77
C ALA A 34 11.96 -2.87 -24.02
N THR A 35 12.99 -2.33 -24.69
CA THR A 35 14.26 -1.92 -24.05
C THR A 35 14.13 -0.65 -23.19
N VAL A 36 13.13 0.21 -23.43
CA VAL A 36 12.83 1.35 -22.54
C VAL A 36 12.10 0.90 -21.26
N GLY A 37 11.37 -0.23 -21.33
CA GLY A 37 10.71 -0.87 -20.19
C GLY A 37 11.66 -1.53 -19.17
N GLU A 38 12.94 -1.68 -19.50
CA GLU A 38 14.00 -2.16 -18.58
C GLU A 38 14.76 -1.04 -17.88
N SER A 39 14.49 0.23 -18.22
CA SER A 39 15.18 1.34 -17.58
C SER A 39 14.79 1.43 -16.10
N ARG A 40 15.77 1.18 -15.22
CA ARG A 40 15.63 1.42 -13.77
C ARG A 40 15.66 2.91 -13.41
N LEU A 41 15.95 3.77 -14.39
CA LEU A 41 16.07 5.23 -14.28
C LEU A 41 14.87 5.90 -13.60
N PRO A 42 13.60 5.67 -14.00
CA PRO A 42 12.46 6.29 -13.33
C PRO A 42 12.35 5.88 -11.86
N VAL A 43 12.68 4.63 -11.52
CA VAL A 43 12.66 4.14 -10.14
C VAL A 43 13.81 4.75 -9.33
N SER A 44 15.01 4.87 -9.90
CA SER A 44 16.14 5.50 -9.22
C SER A 44 15.92 7.00 -9.02
N VAL A 45 15.38 7.71 -10.01
CA VAL A 45 15.02 9.13 -9.89
C VAL A 45 13.96 9.29 -8.80
N TRP A 46 12.92 8.46 -8.80
CA TRP A 46 11.91 8.46 -7.74
C TRP A 46 12.52 8.24 -6.35
N ALA A 47 13.40 7.24 -6.21
CA ALA A 47 14.07 6.96 -4.94
C ALA A 47 14.93 8.14 -4.48
N VAL A 48 15.67 8.78 -5.38
CA VAL A 48 16.47 9.98 -5.07
C VAL A 48 15.57 11.13 -4.62
N VAL A 49 14.45 11.39 -5.30
CA VAL A 49 13.50 12.45 -4.91
C VAL A 49 12.89 12.18 -3.54
N VAL A 50 12.49 10.94 -3.26
CA VAL A 50 11.97 10.56 -1.93
C VAL A 50 13.05 10.72 -0.86
N LEU A 51 14.27 10.24 -1.10
CA LEU A 51 15.37 10.35 -0.14
C LEU A 51 15.76 11.80 0.12
N ALA A 52 15.81 12.64 -0.92
CA ALA A 52 16.07 14.07 -0.79
C ALA A 52 14.95 14.76 0.00
N GLY A 53 13.68 14.49 -0.33
CA GLY A 53 12.53 15.04 0.38
C GLY A 53 12.48 14.63 1.85
N VAL A 54 12.75 13.35 2.16
CA VAL A 54 12.90 12.87 3.54
C VAL A 54 14.08 13.54 4.23
N GLY A 55 15.21 13.72 3.54
CA GLY A 55 16.35 14.46 4.05
C GLY A 55 15.99 15.89 4.46
N CYS A 56 15.23 16.60 3.63
CA CYS A 56 14.70 17.93 3.98
C CYS A 56 13.78 17.89 5.20
N LEU A 57 12.87 16.92 5.28
CA LEU A 57 11.94 16.76 6.41
C LEU A 57 12.68 16.47 7.72
N VAL A 58 13.70 15.61 7.69
CA VAL A 58 14.53 15.29 8.85
C VAL A 58 15.39 16.49 9.25
N ALA A 59 15.97 17.20 8.27
CA ALA A 59 16.75 18.41 8.54
C ALA A 59 15.88 19.51 9.17
N ALA A 60 14.61 19.62 8.78
CA ALA A 60 13.66 20.57 9.36
C ALA A 60 13.29 20.25 10.82
N MET A 61 13.58 19.05 11.33
CA MET A 61 13.42 18.74 12.76
C MET A 61 14.48 19.44 13.63
N VAL A 62 15.56 19.95 13.04
CA VAL A 62 16.60 20.68 13.75
C VAL A 62 16.23 22.18 13.73
N PRO A 63 16.09 22.85 14.89
CA PRO A 63 15.57 24.23 14.99
C PRO A 63 16.54 25.33 14.48
N VAL A 64 17.56 24.96 13.72
CA VAL A 64 18.63 25.85 13.20
C VAL A 64 18.57 25.95 11.67
N GLY A 65 17.73 25.15 11.01
CA GLY A 65 17.63 25.08 9.55
C GLY A 65 16.62 26.08 8.94
N PRO A 66 16.68 26.29 7.61
CA PRO A 66 15.67 27.05 6.88
C PRO A 66 14.26 26.48 7.09
N GLU A 67 13.30 27.35 7.40
CA GLU A 67 11.90 26.99 7.67
C GLU A 67 11.22 26.33 6.46
N GLU A 68 11.68 26.67 5.25
CA GLU A 68 11.15 26.15 3.98
C GLU A 68 11.43 24.65 3.75
N LEU A 69 12.39 24.06 4.46
CA LEU A 69 12.80 22.67 4.26
C LEU A 69 11.65 21.68 4.50
N ALA A 70 10.82 21.95 5.51
CA ALA A 70 9.67 21.11 5.83
C ALA A 70 8.66 21.10 4.68
N GLY A 71 8.31 22.29 4.15
CA GLY A 71 7.40 22.44 3.03
C GLY A 71 7.94 21.81 1.75
N ALA A 72 9.18 22.14 1.37
CA ALA A 72 9.81 21.59 0.17
C ALA A 72 9.91 20.06 0.20
N GLY A 73 10.31 19.50 1.35
CA GLY A 73 10.36 18.05 1.56
C GLY A 73 8.97 17.40 1.46
N SER A 74 7.94 18.03 2.01
CA SER A 74 6.56 17.56 1.97
C SER A 74 6.02 17.51 0.53
N VAL A 75 6.25 18.57 -0.25
CA VAL A 75 5.83 18.65 -1.66
C VAL A 75 6.57 17.62 -2.50
N ALA A 76 7.88 17.44 -2.29
CA ALA A 76 8.68 16.44 -3.00
C ALA A 76 8.17 15.01 -2.75
N VAL A 77 7.93 14.65 -1.48
CA VAL A 77 7.42 13.32 -1.11
C VAL A 77 5.99 13.14 -1.62
N ALA A 78 5.10 14.12 -1.45
CA ALA A 78 3.72 14.04 -1.93
C ALA A 78 3.66 13.86 -3.46
N GLY A 79 4.46 14.62 -4.21
CA GLY A 79 4.61 14.49 -5.65
C GLY A 79 5.14 13.13 -6.08
N ALA A 80 6.20 12.65 -5.42
CA ALA A 80 6.78 11.35 -5.68
C ALA A 80 5.79 10.21 -5.37
N PHE A 81 5.03 10.30 -4.29
CA PHE A 81 4.05 9.29 -3.92
C PHE A 81 2.83 9.30 -4.85
N ALA A 82 2.36 10.47 -5.28
CA ALA A 82 1.32 10.59 -6.29
C ALA A 82 1.78 9.98 -7.63
N TRP A 83 3.03 10.25 -8.05
CA TRP A 83 3.64 9.62 -9.21
C TRP A 83 3.68 8.10 -9.07
N ALA A 84 4.14 7.57 -7.93
CA ALA A 84 4.28 6.13 -7.70
C ALA A 84 2.92 5.42 -7.66
N LEU A 85 1.93 6.02 -7.02
CA LEU A 85 0.57 5.47 -6.97
C LEU A 85 -0.03 5.41 -8.38
N ALA A 86 0.12 6.46 -9.18
CA ALA A 86 -0.31 6.48 -10.56
C ALA A 86 0.44 5.47 -11.44
N ALA A 87 1.76 5.33 -11.26
CA ALA A 87 2.57 4.34 -12.00
C ALA A 87 2.12 2.91 -11.66
N ARG A 88 1.88 2.62 -10.38
CA ARG A 88 1.48 1.30 -9.91
C ARG A 88 0.05 0.94 -10.35
N THR A 89 -0.84 1.92 -10.45
CA THR A 89 -2.23 1.73 -10.87
C THR A 89 -2.45 1.87 -12.39
N GLY A 90 -1.38 1.92 -13.19
CA GLY A 90 -1.48 2.02 -14.66
C GLY A 90 -2.06 3.35 -15.17
N GLY A 91 -1.93 4.42 -14.38
CA GLY A 91 -2.37 5.78 -14.72
C GLY A 91 -1.32 6.59 -15.48
N ARG A 92 -1.40 7.92 -15.39
CA ARG A 92 -0.47 8.88 -16.00
C ARG A 92 0.46 9.46 -14.93
N PRO A 93 1.58 8.79 -14.59
CA PRO A 93 2.36 9.13 -13.39
C PRO A 93 2.98 10.53 -13.45
N ILE A 94 3.44 10.97 -14.63
CA ILE A 94 3.98 12.33 -14.81
C ILE A 94 2.92 13.38 -14.52
N LEU A 95 1.71 13.22 -15.06
CA LEU A 95 0.62 14.18 -14.86
C LEU A 95 0.23 14.30 -13.39
N PHE A 96 0.03 13.18 -12.69
CA PHE A 96 -0.37 13.19 -11.29
C PHE A 96 0.76 13.65 -10.36
N GLY A 97 2.01 13.29 -10.65
CA GLY A 97 3.18 13.79 -9.91
C GLY A 97 3.35 15.30 -10.05
N VAL A 98 3.30 15.82 -11.28
CA VAL A 98 3.41 17.27 -11.54
C VAL A 98 2.24 18.03 -10.93
N LEU A 99 1.01 17.51 -11.05
CA LEU A 99 -0.17 18.13 -10.45
C LEU A 99 -0.04 18.20 -8.92
N ALA A 100 0.40 17.12 -8.27
CA ALA A 100 0.62 17.10 -6.84
C ALA A 100 1.71 18.09 -6.39
N VAL A 101 2.80 18.21 -7.16
CA VAL A 101 3.84 19.24 -6.91
C VAL A 101 3.27 20.64 -7.09
N ALA A 102 2.55 20.91 -8.17
CA ALA A 102 1.96 22.22 -8.45
C ALA A 102 0.95 22.64 -7.37
N CYS A 103 0.06 21.72 -6.95
CA CYS A 103 -0.85 21.95 -5.84
C CYS A 103 -0.09 22.18 -4.52
N GLY A 104 0.94 21.38 -4.24
CA GLY A 104 1.76 21.54 -3.04
C GLY A 104 2.50 22.88 -2.98
N ILE A 105 3.10 23.32 -4.09
CA ILE A 105 3.71 24.65 -4.21
C ILE A 105 2.64 25.73 -4.02
N GLY A 106 1.47 25.59 -4.66
CA GLY A 106 0.36 26.53 -4.50
C GLY A 106 -0.10 26.66 -3.05
N VAL A 107 -0.14 25.55 -2.30
CA VAL A 107 -0.45 25.54 -0.86
C VAL A 107 0.60 26.33 -0.07
N LEU A 108 1.89 26.12 -0.34
CA LEU A 108 2.97 26.84 0.36
C LEU A 108 3.01 28.34 0.02
N VAL A 109 2.70 28.70 -1.23
CA VAL A 109 2.67 30.10 -1.67
C VAL A 109 1.46 30.85 -1.15
N ALA A 110 0.29 30.20 -1.10
CA ALA A 110 -0.93 30.80 -0.58
C ALA A 110 -0.89 30.97 0.95
N ASP A 111 -0.16 30.09 1.63
CA ASP A 111 0.04 30.11 3.09
C ASP A 111 -1.26 30.09 3.93
N GLU A 112 -2.30 29.44 3.39
CA GLU A 112 -3.60 29.31 4.04
C GLU A 112 -3.68 28.00 4.85
N ASP A 113 -4.08 28.10 6.12
CA ASP A 113 -4.25 26.96 7.04
C ASP A 113 -5.15 25.85 6.48
N ALA A 114 -6.23 26.25 5.80
CA ALA A 114 -7.16 25.31 5.17
C ALA A 114 -6.50 24.52 4.03
N LEU A 115 -5.64 25.18 3.23
CA LEU A 115 -4.91 24.56 2.13
C LEU A 115 -3.81 23.63 2.64
N ARG A 116 -3.07 24.04 3.68
CA ARG A 116 -2.06 23.21 4.37
C ARG A 116 -2.70 21.93 4.94
N THR A 117 -3.86 22.08 5.58
CA THR A 117 -4.63 20.95 6.12
C THR A 117 -5.14 20.02 5.02
N GLY A 118 -5.68 20.57 3.93
CA GLY A 118 -6.10 19.79 2.77
C GLY A 118 -4.94 19.01 2.14
N ALA A 119 -3.78 19.63 1.98
CA ALA A 119 -2.57 19.01 1.45
C ALA A 119 -2.07 17.88 2.36
N ALA A 120 -2.08 18.08 3.68
CA ALA A 120 -1.73 17.06 4.66
C ALA A 120 -2.68 15.85 4.58
N VAL A 121 -4.00 16.08 4.57
CA VAL A 121 -5.00 15.01 4.42
C VAL A 121 -4.75 14.21 3.14
N MET A 122 -4.57 14.87 2.00
CA MET A 122 -4.35 14.19 0.72
C MET A 122 -3.01 13.43 0.68
N THR A 123 -1.95 13.98 1.28
CA THR A 123 -0.64 13.32 1.38
C THR A 123 -0.73 12.05 2.23
N CYS A 124 -1.41 12.12 3.37
CA CYS A 124 -1.71 10.97 4.22
C CYS A 124 -2.47 9.90 3.43
N VAL A 125 -3.58 10.27 2.76
CA VAL A 125 -4.40 9.35 1.96
C VAL A 125 -3.60 8.69 0.84
N ILE A 126 -2.84 9.45 0.05
CA ILE A 126 -2.02 8.93 -1.04
C ILE A 126 -0.98 7.95 -0.49
N SER A 127 -0.31 8.29 0.61
CA SER A 127 0.69 7.41 1.24
C SER A 127 0.07 6.11 1.77
N ALA A 128 -1.11 6.18 2.38
CA ALA A 128 -1.82 5.04 2.93
C ALA A 128 -2.23 4.06 1.82
N VAL A 129 -2.81 4.58 0.74
CA VAL A 129 -3.19 3.80 -0.44
C VAL A 129 -1.96 3.23 -1.16
N LEU A 130 -0.90 4.04 -1.32
CA LEU A 130 0.36 3.57 -1.91
C LEU A 130 0.97 2.42 -1.09
N GLY A 131 0.96 2.53 0.24
CA GLY A 131 1.43 1.47 1.14
C GLY A 131 0.71 0.14 0.89
N VAL A 132 -0.62 0.17 0.73
CA VAL A 132 -1.42 -1.02 0.38
C VAL A 132 -1.06 -1.57 -1.00
N VAL A 133 -1.03 -0.72 -2.03
CA VAL A 133 -0.90 -1.15 -3.43
C VAL A 133 0.55 -1.53 -3.78
N ALA A 134 1.53 -1.05 -3.02
CA ALA A 134 2.94 -1.42 -3.14
C ALA A 134 3.23 -2.85 -2.66
N THR A 135 2.34 -3.44 -1.85
CA THR A 135 2.51 -4.83 -1.40
C THR A 135 2.47 -5.82 -2.56
N VAL A 136 3.20 -6.92 -2.42
CA VAL A 136 3.30 -8.02 -3.40
C VAL A 136 2.73 -9.30 -2.78
N PRO A 137 2.14 -10.22 -3.57
CA PRO A 137 1.68 -11.51 -3.06
C PRO A 137 2.80 -12.31 -2.39
N ALA A 138 2.50 -12.93 -1.25
CA ALA A 138 3.46 -13.71 -0.48
C ALA A 138 2.92 -15.09 -0.09
N ARG A 139 3.63 -16.17 -0.45
CA ARG A 139 3.21 -17.55 -0.11
C ARG A 139 3.53 -17.95 1.32
N ARG A 140 4.53 -17.32 1.93
CA ARG A 140 5.00 -17.60 3.29
C ARG A 140 4.64 -16.44 4.20
N PHE A 141 4.33 -16.75 5.46
CA PHE A 141 3.99 -15.74 6.46
C PHE A 141 5.10 -14.69 6.63
N VAL A 142 6.38 -15.09 6.65
CA VAL A 142 7.51 -14.15 6.72
C VAL A 142 7.54 -13.18 5.53
N GLY A 143 7.14 -13.66 4.34
CA GLY A 143 6.99 -12.80 3.17
C GLY A 143 5.86 -11.78 3.36
N ALA A 144 4.70 -12.22 3.86
CA ALA A 144 3.57 -11.33 4.15
C ALA A 144 3.91 -10.30 5.24
N ALA A 145 4.64 -10.71 6.28
CA ALA A 145 5.12 -9.83 7.34
C ALA A 145 6.08 -8.76 6.78
N ARG A 146 7.00 -9.14 5.89
CA ARG A 146 7.88 -8.19 5.20
C ARG A 146 7.08 -7.17 4.39
N GLU A 147 6.01 -7.59 3.71
CA GLU A 147 5.17 -6.66 2.96
C GLU A 147 4.40 -5.69 3.88
N CYS A 148 4.01 -6.11 5.08
CA CYS A 148 3.42 -5.22 6.08
C CYS A 148 4.44 -4.17 6.57
N VAL A 149 5.67 -4.59 6.85
CA VAL A 149 6.78 -3.67 7.20
C VAL A 149 6.98 -2.63 6.10
N VAL A 150 7.03 -3.06 4.83
CA VAL A 150 7.15 -2.14 3.70
C VAL A 150 5.99 -1.15 3.65
N ALA A 151 4.75 -1.63 3.80
CA ALA A 151 3.57 -0.77 3.76
C ALA A 151 3.60 0.30 4.85
N ILE A 152 4.01 -0.08 6.07
CA ILE A 152 4.18 0.85 7.19
C ILE A 152 5.34 1.81 6.97
N LEU A 153 6.46 1.38 6.38
CA LEU A 153 7.57 2.28 6.05
C LEU A 153 7.17 3.34 5.01
N ILE A 154 6.38 2.96 4.00
CA ILE A 154 5.81 3.91 3.03
C ILE A 154 4.90 4.90 3.77
N ALA A 155 4.04 4.40 4.66
CA ALA A 155 3.14 5.24 5.44
C ALA A 155 3.91 6.18 6.40
N ALA A 156 5.01 5.74 7.00
CA ALA A 156 5.84 6.55 7.88
C ALA A 156 6.51 7.71 7.13
N VAL A 157 7.01 7.46 5.92
CA VAL A 157 7.53 8.54 5.05
C VAL A 157 6.41 9.52 4.68
N GLY A 158 5.22 9.00 4.35
CA GLY A 158 4.04 9.82 4.09
C GLY A 158 3.58 10.63 5.30
N ALA A 159 3.69 10.07 6.51
CA ALA A 159 3.39 10.73 7.76
C ALA A 159 4.33 11.91 8.02
N LEU A 160 5.63 11.74 7.79
CA LEU A 160 6.60 12.85 7.88
C LEU A 160 6.24 13.99 6.92
N ALA A 161 5.90 13.66 5.67
CA ALA A 161 5.48 14.65 4.68
C ALA A 161 4.12 15.30 5.03
N THR A 162 3.22 14.55 5.66
CA THR A 162 1.94 15.08 6.16
C THR A 162 2.19 16.11 7.27
N ALA A 163 3.08 15.81 8.21
CA ALA A 163 3.44 16.71 9.29
C ALA A 163 4.21 17.95 8.80
N GLY A 164 5.04 17.82 7.75
CA GLY A 164 5.84 18.92 7.22
C GLY A 164 5.04 20.04 6.52
N PHE A 165 3.75 19.83 6.22
CA PHE A 165 2.84 20.91 5.82
C PHE A 165 2.40 21.79 7.00
N ALA A 166 2.74 21.42 8.24
CA ALA A 166 2.34 22.08 9.47
C ALA A 166 0.83 22.42 9.51
N PRO A 167 -0.06 21.42 9.35
CA PRO A 167 -1.50 21.69 9.26
C PRO A 167 -2.11 21.96 10.64
N THR A 168 -3.17 22.77 10.66
CA THR A 168 -3.97 23.03 11.86
C THR A 168 -5.12 22.03 11.94
N ILE A 169 -4.97 21.02 12.82
CA ILE A 169 -5.90 19.88 12.86
C ILE A 169 -6.55 19.67 14.22
N ASP A 170 -7.83 19.28 14.18
CA ASP A 170 -8.43 18.47 15.23
C ASP A 170 -8.08 17.01 14.96
N LEU A 171 -7.34 16.37 15.89
CA LEU A 171 -6.79 15.03 15.70
C LEU A 171 -7.84 13.99 15.36
N LEU A 172 -9.02 14.09 15.99
CA LEU A 172 -10.08 13.11 15.83
C LEU A 172 -10.76 13.26 14.46
N ARG A 173 -11.04 14.49 14.03
CA ARG A 173 -11.54 14.76 12.67
C ARG A 173 -10.54 14.34 11.61
N PHE A 174 -9.25 14.67 11.81
CA PHE A 174 -8.20 14.30 10.88
C PHE A 174 -8.08 12.77 10.75
N GLU A 175 -8.12 12.03 11.88
CA GLU A 175 -8.11 10.57 11.89
C GLU A 175 -9.29 9.97 11.12
N TYR A 176 -10.51 10.45 11.34
CA TYR A 176 -11.68 9.93 10.63
C TYR A 176 -11.68 10.27 9.13
N VAL A 177 -11.37 11.52 8.78
CA VAL A 177 -11.38 11.97 7.39
C VAL A 177 -10.33 11.23 6.57
N THR A 178 -9.10 11.15 7.07
CA THR A 178 -8.02 10.43 6.39
C THR A 178 -8.33 8.95 6.27
N LEU A 179 -8.87 8.31 7.31
CA LEU A 179 -9.24 6.89 7.28
C LEU A 179 -10.34 6.60 6.25
N VAL A 180 -11.40 7.41 6.24
CA VAL A 180 -12.51 7.25 5.29
C VAL A 180 -12.03 7.46 3.85
N LEU A 181 -11.28 8.53 3.59
CA LEU A 181 -10.74 8.82 2.26
C LEU A 181 -9.73 7.76 1.80
N ALA A 182 -8.86 7.27 2.70
CA ALA A 182 -7.89 6.22 2.39
C ALA A 182 -8.57 4.88 2.10
N LEU A 183 -9.60 4.50 2.87
CA LEU A 183 -10.41 3.32 2.58
C LEU A 183 -11.14 3.48 1.25
N ALA A 184 -11.80 4.61 1.01
CA ALA A 184 -12.49 4.89 -0.26
C ALA A 184 -11.51 4.82 -1.45
N GLY A 185 -10.34 5.42 -1.32
CA GLY A 185 -9.27 5.36 -2.32
C GLY A 185 -8.74 3.94 -2.54
N ALA A 186 -8.46 3.20 -1.46
CA ALA A 186 -7.99 1.81 -1.53
C ALA A 186 -9.02 0.89 -2.19
N PHE A 187 -10.29 0.97 -1.78
CA PHE A 187 -11.39 0.24 -2.41
C PHE A 187 -11.62 0.67 -3.86
N GLY A 188 -11.51 1.96 -4.18
CA GLY A 188 -11.61 2.45 -5.56
C GLY A 188 -10.53 1.88 -6.47
N VAL A 189 -9.28 1.80 -5.98
CA VAL A 189 -8.18 1.15 -6.70
C VAL A 189 -8.43 -0.35 -6.83
N VAL A 190 -8.81 -1.02 -5.74
CA VAL A 190 -9.08 -2.46 -5.73
C VAL A 190 -10.25 -2.83 -6.64
N TYR A 191 -11.30 -2.00 -6.72
CA TYR A 191 -12.40 -2.18 -7.65
C TYR A 191 -11.90 -2.27 -9.09
N ARG A 192 -10.95 -1.42 -9.48
CA ARG A 192 -10.32 -1.47 -10.81
C ARG A 192 -9.42 -2.70 -10.99
N LEU A 193 -8.65 -3.07 -9.97
CA LEU A 193 -7.73 -4.22 -10.00
C LEU A 193 -8.46 -5.58 -10.02
N GLY A 194 -9.57 -5.67 -9.31
CA GLY A 194 -10.33 -6.88 -9.04
C GLY A 194 -11.35 -7.25 -10.10
N ALA A 195 -11.34 -6.62 -11.30
CA ALA A 195 -12.39 -6.76 -12.31
C ALA A 195 -13.80 -6.32 -11.82
N GLY A 196 -13.85 -5.35 -10.90
CA GLY A 196 -15.08 -4.83 -10.30
C GLY A 196 -15.76 -5.82 -9.35
N PHE A 197 -17.06 -5.60 -9.08
CA PHE A 197 -17.85 -6.49 -8.22
C PHE A 197 -17.94 -7.92 -8.76
N HIS A 198 -17.77 -8.12 -10.08
CA HIS A 198 -17.75 -9.44 -10.70
C HIS A 198 -16.59 -10.32 -10.21
N GLY A 199 -15.48 -9.72 -9.78
CA GLY A 199 -14.36 -10.47 -9.19
C GLY A 199 -14.47 -10.70 -7.68
N LEU A 200 -15.47 -10.15 -6.99
CA LEU A 200 -15.63 -10.39 -5.54
C LEU A 200 -15.90 -11.86 -5.24
N GLY A 201 -16.74 -12.55 -6.02
CA GLY A 201 -17.23 -13.87 -5.67
C GLY A 201 -17.86 -13.93 -4.26
N ARG A 202 -18.38 -15.08 -3.85
CA ARG A 202 -19.03 -15.21 -2.52
C ARG A 202 -18.06 -14.96 -1.35
N ARG A 203 -16.80 -15.38 -1.51
CA ARG A 203 -15.77 -15.22 -0.48
C ARG A 203 -15.30 -13.77 -0.34
N GLY A 204 -15.08 -13.05 -1.44
CA GLY A 204 -14.72 -11.63 -1.37
C GLY A 204 -15.85 -10.80 -0.75
N VAL A 205 -17.12 -11.10 -1.04
CA VAL A 205 -18.26 -10.45 -0.37
C VAL A 205 -18.22 -10.71 1.14
N ALA A 206 -18.08 -11.96 1.55
CA ALA A 206 -17.99 -12.30 2.96
C ALA A 206 -16.83 -11.58 3.64
N THR A 207 -15.65 -11.52 3.03
CA THR A 207 -14.50 -10.84 3.63
C THR A 207 -14.69 -9.33 3.72
N VAL A 208 -15.27 -8.69 2.70
CA VAL A 208 -15.59 -7.25 2.74
C VAL A 208 -16.61 -6.96 3.85
N LEU A 209 -17.66 -7.77 3.96
CA LEU A 209 -18.67 -7.63 5.02
C LEU A 209 -18.05 -7.83 6.41
N ILE A 210 -17.25 -8.88 6.61
CA ILE A 210 -16.58 -9.14 7.90
C ILE A 210 -15.63 -7.98 8.24
N GLY A 211 -14.81 -7.52 7.29
CA GLY A 211 -13.91 -6.39 7.52
C GLY A 211 -14.66 -5.10 7.84
N ALA A 212 -15.77 -4.83 7.16
CA ALA A 212 -16.63 -3.68 7.42
C ALA A 212 -17.29 -3.77 8.80
N VAL A 213 -17.75 -4.96 9.22
CA VAL A 213 -18.32 -5.20 10.54
C VAL A 213 -17.25 -5.01 11.63
N VAL A 214 -16.05 -5.59 11.46
CA VAL A 214 -14.95 -5.41 12.42
C VAL A 214 -14.60 -3.93 12.54
N LEU A 215 -14.45 -3.21 11.42
CA LEU A 215 -14.21 -1.78 11.42
C LEU A 215 -15.33 -1.02 12.17
N ALA A 216 -16.59 -1.27 11.82
CA ALA A 216 -17.73 -0.61 12.42
C ALA A 216 -17.80 -0.87 13.93
N VAL A 217 -17.56 -2.11 14.37
CA VAL A 217 -17.51 -2.48 15.79
C VAL A 217 -16.36 -1.78 16.49
N THR A 218 -15.16 -1.75 15.91
CA THR A 218 -14.00 -1.05 16.52
C THR A 218 -14.28 0.45 16.68
N LEU A 219 -14.85 1.10 15.66
CA LEU A 219 -15.18 2.53 15.71
C LEU A 219 -16.35 2.81 16.67
N ALA A 220 -17.41 2.01 16.62
CA ALA A 220 -18.56 2.14 17.49
C ALA A 220 -18.17 1.92 18.95
N TYR A 221 -17.34 0.93 19.24
CA TYR A 221 -16.84 0.68 20.59
C TYR A 221 -16.03 1.87 21.13
N ALA A 222 -15.12 2.43 20.31
CA ALA A 222 -14.37 3.61 20.68
C ALA A 222 -15.29 4.82 20.95
N GLU A 223 -16.32 5.03 20.12
CA GLU A 223 -17.25 6.14 20.28
C GLU A 223 -18.21 5.95 21.47
N LEU A 224 -18.67 4.71 21.71
CA LEU A 224 -19.49 4.36 22.87
C LEU A 224 -18.73 4.60 24.17
N LEU A 225 -17.45 4.20 24.24
CA LEU A 225 -16.60 4.48 25.40
C LEU A 225 -16.44 5.98 25.64
N ARG A 226 -16.27 6.77 24.57
CA ARG A 226 -16.10 8.23 24.70
C ARG A 226 -17.36 8.96 25.16
N ARG A 227 -18.54 8.56 24.67
CA ARG A 227 -19.80 9.27 24.93
C ARG A 227 -20.59 8.71 26.11
N TYR A 228 -20.51 7.41 26.34
CA TYR A 228 -21.39 6.68 27.26
C TYR A 228 -20.63 5.74 28.19
N GLY A 229 -19.29 5.78 28.19
CA GLY A 229 -18.48 4.94 29.08
C GLY A 229 -18.82 5.22 30.54
N THR A 230 -19.12 4.16 31.31
CA THR A 230 -19.28 4.30 32.76
C THR A 230 -17.94 4.68 33.37
N PRO A 231 -17.90 5.56 34.39
CA PRO A 231 -16.64 6.06 34.95
C PRO A 231 -15.66 4.93 35.30
N GLY A 232 -16.12 3.89 35.99
CA GLY A 232 -15.28 2.75 36.37
C GLY A 232 -14.73 1.92 35.20
N LEU A 233 -15.44 1.79 34.08
CA LEU A 233 -14.92 1.09 32.91
C LEU A 233 -13.86 1.93 32.20
N VAL A 234 -14.11 3.23 32.08
CA VAL A 234 -13.17 4.18 31.47
C VAL A 234 -11.90 4.28 32.34
N ASP A 235 -12.02 4.35 33.66
CA ASP A 235 -10.88 4.41 34.59
C ASP A 235 -10.00 3.17 34.48
N ASN A 236 -10.57 1.96 34.50
CA ASN A 236 -9.80 0.71 34.34
C ASN A 236 -9.07 0.64 32.99
N LEU A 237 -9.70 1.11 31.90
CA LEU A 237 -9.05 1.16 30.59
C LEU A 237 -7.92 2.20 30.56
N LEU A 238 -8.16 3.38 31.13
CA LEU A 238 -7.15 4.43 31.23
C LEU A 238 -5.99 4.01 32.13
N ASP A 239 -6.24 3.28 33.21
CA ASP A 239 -5.21 2.67 34.06
C ASP A 239 -4.35 1.68 33.28
N GLY A 240 -4.96 0.83 32.45
CA GLY A 240 -4.22 -0.05 31.56
C GLY A 240 -3.36 0.72 30.54
N VAL A 241 -3.87 1.80 29.97
CA VAL A 241 -3.12 2.67 29.05
C VAL A 241 -1.98 3.39 29.76
N ARG A 242 -2.22 3.92 30.96
CA ARG A 242 -1.19 4.56 31.82
C ARG A 242 -0.10 3.56 32.16
N TRP A 243 -0.47 2.39 32.66
CA TRP A 243 0.47 1.32 32.97
C TRP A 243 1.34 0.93 31.75
N SER A 244 0.71 0.77 30.59
CA SER A 244 1.42 0.46 29.34
C SER A 244 2.40 1.57 28.94
N ARG A 245 2.02 2.84 29.09
CA ARG A 245 2.93 3.97 28.81
C ARG A 245 4.09 4.03 29.80
N GLU A 246 3.83 3.80 31.07
CA GLU A 246 4.84 3.85 32.13
C GLU A 246 5.84 2.69 32.03
N HIS A 247 5.39 1.48 31.69
CA HIS A 247 6.23 0.27 31.69
C HIS A 247 6.77 -0.11 30.30
N LEU A 248 5.98 0.12 29.25
CA LEU A 248 6.31 -0.26 27.87
C LEU A 248 6.64 0.95 27.00
N GLY A 249 6.43 2.18 27.49
CA GLY A 249 6.75 3.41 26.76
C GLY A 249 5.75 3.81 25.68
N ALA A 250 4.75 2.97 25.37
CA ALA A 250 3.69 3.29 24.41
C ALA A 250 2.46 2.37 24.56
N PHE A 251 1.36 2.76 23.90
CA PHE A 251 0.17 1.94 23.73
C PHE A 251 -0.13 1.73 22.24
N PRO A 252 -0.36 0.48 21.77
CA PRO A 252 -0.62 0.20 20.36
C PRO A 252 -1.99 0.70 19.92
N ARG A 253 -2.12 1.18 18.68
CA ARG A 253 -3.41 1.65 18.16
C ARG A 253 -4.36 0.49 17.83
N PRO A 254 -5.60 0.44 18.38
CA PRO A 254 -6.51 -0.68 18.19
C PRO A 254 -6.92 -0.95 16.73
N ILE A 255 -7.17 0.08 15.94
CA ILE A 255 -7.59 -0.06 14.53
C ILE A 255 -6.46 -0.70 13.69
N GLU A 256 -5.22 -0.32 13.97
CA GLU A 256 -4.03 -0.87 13.31
C GLU A 256 -3.83 -2.35 13.68
N THR A 257 -3.92 -2.69 14.97
CA THR A 257 -3.68 -4.06 15.48
C THR A 257 -4.78 -5.04 15.12
N VAL A 258 -6.04 -4.65 15.26
CA VAL A 258 -7.18 -5.57 15.15
C VAL A 258 -7.62 -5.78 13.71
N LEU A 259 -7.52 -4.73 12.87
CA LEU A 259 -8.01 -4.77 11.50
C LEU A 259 -6.91 -4.56 10.48
N GLY A 260 -6.17 -3.45 10.58
CA GLY A 260 -5.27 -3.01 9.53
C GLY A 260 -4.17 -4.01 9.17
N VAL A 261 -3.30 -4.32 10.14
CA VAL A 261 -2.15 -5.22 9.94
C VAL A 261 -2.61 -6.65 9.63
N PRO A 262 -3.58 -7.25 10.36
CA PRO A 262 -4.11 -8.56 10.01
C PRO A 262 -4.65 -8.62 8.57
N ALA A 263 -5.34 -7.57 8.11
CA ALA A 263 -5.86 -7.51 6.76
C ALA A 263 -4.76 -7.42 5.69
N LEU A 264 -3.66 -6.70 5.94
CA LEU A 264 -2.49 -6.67 5.04
C LEU A 264 -1.83 -8.05 4.94
N VAL A 265 -1.57 -8.71 6.08
CA VAL A 265 -0.94 -10.04 6.11
C VAL A 265 -1.81 -11.06 5.39
N TRP A 266 -3.09 -11.13 5.77
CA TRP A 266 -4.00 -12.12 5.20
C TRP A 266 -4.27 -11.85 3.72
N GLY A 267 -4.46 -10.58 3.34
CA GLY A 267 -4.67 -10.17 1.96
C GLY A 267 -3.48 -10.48 1.06
N THR A 268 -2.24 -10.18 1.49
CA THR A 268 -1.03 -10.51 0.72
C THR A 268 -0.82 -12.02 0.61
N HIS A 269 -1.18 -12.79 1.64
CA HIS A 269 -1.17 -14.24 1.61
C HIS A 269 -2.24 -14.82 0.66
N MET A 270 -3.45 -14.27 0.67
CA MET A 270 -4.53 -14.66 -0.24
C MET A 270 -4.21 -14.32 -1.70
N ARG A 271 -3.60 -13.15 -1.97
CA ARG A 271 -3.21 -12.70 -3.31
C ARG A 271 -2.24 -13.65 -4.01
N ALA A 272 -1.44 -14.42 -3.26
CA ALA A 272 -0.58 -15.44 -3.83
C ALA A 272 -1.34 -16.60 -4.51
N ARG A 273 -2.65 -16.72 -4.27
CA ARG A 273 -3.52 -17.80 -4.78
C ARG A 273 -4.72 -17.23 -5.54
N ARG A 274 -5.28 -16.12 -5.08
CA ARG A 274 -6.58 -15.58 -5.53
C ARG A 274 -6.57 -14.06 -5.57
N ARG A 275 -7.09 -13.48 -6.65
CA ARG A 275 -7.23 -12.01 -6.79
C ARG A 275 -8.13 -11.37 -5.73
N GLN A 276 -9.04 -12.14 -5.12
CA GLN A 276 -9.91 -11.69 -4.03
C GLN A 276 -9.14 -11.13 -2.83
N GLY A 277 -7.87 -11.52 -2.63
CA GLY A 277 -7.04 -11.00 -1.56
C GLY A 277 -6.83 -9.48 -1.61
N TRP A 278 -7.02 -8.84 -2.77
CA TRP A 278 -7.00 -7.38 -2.89
C TRP A 278 -8.08 -6.68 -2.06
N TRP A 279 -9.28 -7.27 -1.97
CA TRP A 279 -10.38 -6.73 -1.16
C TRP A 279 -10.05 -6.74 0.33
N VAL A 280 -9.28 -7.73 0.77
CA VAL A 280 -8.78 -7.81 2.15
C VAL A 280 -7.68 -6.77 2.35
N CYS A 281 -6.72 -6.68 1.42
CA CYS A 281 -5.63 -5.69 1.48
C CYS A 281 -6.14 -4.25 1.54
N ALA A 282 -7.33 -3.92 0.98
CA ALA A 282 -7.90 -2.59 1.04
C ALA A 282 -8.08 -2.08 2.48
N PHE A 283 -8.48 -2.96 3.41
CA PHE A 283 -8.56 -2.64 4.84
C PHE A 283 -7.19 -2.37 5.47
N GLY A 284 -6.10 -2.71 4.79
CA GLY A 284 -4.75 -2.31 5.17
C GLY A 284 -4.52 -0.81 5.22
N ALA A 285 -5.40 0.00 4.61
CA ALA A 285 -5.41 1.45 4.84
C ALA A 285 -5.61 1.80 6.32
N ALA A 286 -6.29 0.94 7.09
CA ALA A 286 -6.45 1.06 8.53
C ALA A 286 -5.16 0.76 9.33
N ALA A 287 -4.13 0.17 8.70
CA ALA A 287 -2.79 0.05 9.29
C ALA A 287 -1.92 1.27 9.00
N THR A 288 -2.04 1.83 7.80
CA THR A 288 -1.12 2.86 7.31
C THR A 288 -1.55 4.26 7.71
N THR A 289 -2.85 4.56 7.69
CA THR A 289 -3.38 5.88 8.07
C THR A 289 -3.03 6.30 9.51
N PRO A 290 -3.15 5.42 10.53
CA PRO A 290 -2.87 5.81 11.91
C PRO A 290 -1.42 6.23 12.18
N VAL A 291 -0.47 5.88 11.31
CA VAL A 291 0.93 6.29 11.42
C VAL A 291 1.06 7.82 11.38
N ALA A 292 0.33 8.49 10.48
CA ALA A 292 0.29 9.95 10.42
C ALA A 292 -0.40 10.54 11.66
N ASN A 293 -1.51 9.95 12.10
CA ASN A 293 -2.25 10.42 13.28
C ASN A 293 -1.41 10.33 14.56
N SER A 294 -0.55 9.33 14.70
CA SER A 294 0.39 9.23 15.81
C SER A 294 1.44 10.32 15.74
N LEU A 295 2.04 10.55 14.58
CA LEU A 295 3.09 11.56 14.42
C LEU A 295 2.57 13.00 14.67
N MET A 296 1.31 13.26 14.30
CA MET A 296 0.71 14.59 14.45
C MET A 296 0.16 14.84 15.85
N ASN A 297 0.16 13.86 16.75
CA ASN A 297 -0.33 14.04 18.11
C ASN A 297 0.73 14.75 18.96
N PRO A 298 0.50 16.01 19.42
CA PRO A 298 1.47 16.76 20.20
C PRO A 298 1.63 16.23 21.62
N THR A 299 0.74 15.34 22.10
CA THR A 299 0.78 14.83 23.47
C THR A 299 1.72 13.65 23.66
N ILE A 300 2.34 13.13 22.60
CA ILE A 300 3.20 11.95 22.66
C ILE A 300 4.55 12.23 21.99
N SER A 301 5.60 11.61 22.52
CA SER A 301 6.96 11.77 21.99
C SER A 301 7.17 10.96 20.70
N LEU A 302 8.18 11.32 19.89
CA LEU A 302 8.56 10.56 18.68
C LEU A 302 8.92 9.10 18.98
N SER A 303 9.54 8.82 20.14
CA SER A 303 9.83 7.46 20.57
C SER A 303 8.54 6.69 20.88
N GLU A 304 7.58 7.30 21.56
CA GLU A 304 6.26 6.71 21.82
C GLU A 304 5.52 6.42 20.50
N VAL A 305 5.58 7.32 19.52
CA VAL A 305 5.02 7.10 18.16
C VAL A 305 5.64 5.84 17.53
N GLY A 306 6.96 5.75 17.51
CA GLY A 306 7.69 4.62 16.92
C GLY A 306 7.37 3.29 17.61
N LEU A 307 7.31 3.28 18.95
CA LEU A 307 6.94 2.11 19.74
C LEU A 307 5.47 1.72 19.52
N SER A 308 4.55 2.68 19.50
CA SER A 308 3.12 2.43 19.26
C SER A 308 2.86 1.74 17.93
N VAL A 309 3.48 2.22 16.84
CA VAL A 309 3.40 1.61 15.50
C VAL A 309 4.08 0.24 15.48
N THR A 310 5.22 0.09 16.16
CA THR A 310 5.93 -1.20 16.22
C THR A 310 5.11 -2.27 16.96
N TYR A 311 4.50 -1.90 18.10
CA TYR A 311 3.60 -2.77 18.85
C TYR A 311 2.34 -3.06 18.05
N GLY A 312 1.82 -2.06 17.35
CA GLY A 312 0.74 -2.15 16.37
C GLY A 312 0.97 -3.27 15.36
N LEU A 313 2.11 -3.18 14.67
CA LEU A 313 2.59 -4.17 13.73
C LEU A 313 2.77 -5.55 14.37
N VAL A 314 3.50 -5.67 15.48
CA VAL A 314 3.81 -6.98 16.08
C VAL A 314 2.55 -7.71 16.51
N ILE A 315 1.66 -7.04 17.26
CA ILE A 315 0.40 -7.64 17.73
C ILE A 315 -0.49 -7.97 16.54
N GLY A 316 -0.60 -7.07 15.56
CA GLY A 316 -1.36 -7.32 14.34
C GLY A 316 -0.81 -8.47 13.50
N LEU A 317 0.50 -8.68 13.44
CA LEU A 317 1.13 -9.84 12.79
C LEU A 317 0.73 -11.14 13.50
N VAL A 318 0.71 -11.16 14.84
CA VAL A 318 0.28 -12.34 15.61
C VAL A 318 -1.19 -12.67 15.31
N ILE A 319 -2.08 -11.67 15.33
CA ILE A 319 -3.49 -11.85 14.98
C ILE A 319 -3.61 -12.33 13.53
N GLY A 320 -2.91 -11.68 12.60
CA GLY A 320 -2.87 -12.06 11.18
C GLY A 320 -2.36 -13.49 10.95
N TYR A 321 -1.38 -13.95 11.75
CA TYR A 321 -0.90 -15.34 11.71
C TYR A 321 -2.02 -16.30 12.06
N VAL A 322 -2.74 -16.04 13.15
CA VAL A 322 -3.88 -16.86 13.59
C VAL A 322 -4.96 -16.89 12.51
N VAL A 323 -5.33 -15.75 11.94
CA VAL A 323 -6.31 -15.65 10.84
C VAL A 323 -5.89 -16.48 9.63
N VAL A 324 -4.64 -16.36 9.19
CA VAL A 324 -4.09 -17.14 8.08
C VAL A 324 -4.13 -18.64 8.37
N ARG A 325 -3.81 -19.06 9.60
CA ARG A 325 -3.84 -20.48 9.99
C ARG A 325 -5.27 -21.01 10.04
N LEU A 326 -6.21 -20.25 10.60
CA LEU A 326 -7.64 -20.62 10.62
C LEU A 326 -8.21 -20.74 9.20
N ASP A 327 -7.92 -19.78 8.31
CA ASP A 327 -8.34 -19.85 6.91
C ASP A 327 -7.78 -21.10 6.22
N LEU A 328 -6.50 -21.40 6.39
CA LEU A 328 -5.89 -22.61 5.82
C LEU A 328 -6.48 -23.92 6.38
N LEU A 329 -6.86 -23.94 7.67
CA LEU A 329 -7.50 -25.10 8.29
C LEU A 329 -8.92 -25.33 7.75
N LEU A 330 -9.67 -24.24 7.53
CA LEU A 330 -11.06 -24.29 7.06
C LEU A 330 -11.17 -24.49 5.54
N THR A 331 -10.29 -23.86 4.77
CA THR A 331 -10.40 -23.75 3.30
C THR A 331 -9.26 -24.40 2.52
N GLY A 332 -8.23 -24.91 3.20
CA GLY A 332 -7.06 -25.50 2.55
C GLY A 332 -7.40 -26.75 1.72
N PRO A 333 -6.74 -26.96 0.58
CA PRO A 333 -6.97 -28.13 -0.26
C PRO A 333 -6.60 -29.41 0.50
N ARG A 334 -7.60 -30.28 0.70
CA ARG A 334 -7.42 -31.62 1.26
C ARG A 334 -7.03 -32.58 0.12
N GLY A 335 -5.79 -33.05 0.14
CA GLY A 335 -5.26 -34.02 -0.83
C GLY A 335 -4.47 -33.43 -2.01
N ARG A 336 -3.72 -34.30 -2.71
CA ARG A 336 -2.77 -33.93 -3.78
C ARG A 336 -3.45 -33.36 -5.03
N ARG A 337 -4.63 -33.89 -5.39
CA ARG A 337 -5.44 -33.42 -6.54
C ARG A 337 -6.03 -32.03 -6.33
N ALA A 338 -6.52 -31.74 -5.12
CA ALA A 338 -7.05 -30.41 -4.77
C ALA A 338 -5.94 -29.34 -4.77
N ARG A 339 -4.70 -29.70 -4.40
CA ARG A 339 -3.54 -28.82 -4.51
C ARG A 339 -3.17 -28.53 -5.96
N GLN A 340 -3.15 -29.54 -6.82
CA GLN A 340 -2.88 -29.37 -8.25
C GLN A 340 -3.96 -28.51 -8.93
N ALA A 341 -5.24 -28.75 -8.63
CA ALA A 341 -6.33 -27.92 -9.15
C ALA A 341 -6.27 -26.46 -8.64
N GLU A 342 -5.81 -26.23 -7.40
CA GLU A 342 -5.57 -24.87 -6.89
C GLU A 342 -4.35 -24.21 -7.57
N GLU A 343 -3.29 -24.97 -7.87
CA GLU A 343 -2.12 -24.48 -8.62
C GLU A 343 -2.44 -24.18 -10.08
N GLU A 344 -3.29 -24.98 -10.72
CA GLU A 344 -3.79 -24.76 -12.08
C GLU A 344 -4.78 -23.59 -12.16
N ALA A 345 -5.58 -23.38 -11.11
CA ALA A 345 -6.47 -22.22 -10.97
C ALA A 345 -5.78 -20.97 -10.41
N ALA A 346 -4.52 -21.07 -9.97
CA ALA A 346 -3.77 -19.94 -9.44
C ALA A 346 -3.56 -18.92 -10.57
N ALA A 347 -4.15 -17.73 -10.38
CA ALA A 347 -4.08 -16.68 -11.37
C ALA A 347 -2.63 -16.27 -11.67
N ARG A 348 -2.42 -15.73 -12.88
CA ARG A 348 -1.16 -15.16 -13.38
C ARG A 348 -0.35 -14.45 -12.26
N PRO A 349 0.96 -14.71 -12.13
CA PRO A 349 1.79 -14.03 -11.14
C PRO A 349 1.63 -12.51 -11.27
N GLU A 350 1.33 -11.85 -10.15
CA GLU A 350 1.26 -10.39 -10.15
C GLU A 350 2.64 -9.79 -10.48
N PRO A 351 2.67 -8.65 -11.19
CA PRO A 351 3.92 -8.03 -11.59
C PRO A 351 4.67 -7.47 -10.36
N ALA A 352 6.00 -7.36 -10.50
CA ALA A 352 6.88 -6.83 -9.45
C ALA A 352 6.44 -5.43 -8.98
N ARG A 353 6.85 -5.04 -7.77
CA ARG A 353 6.45 -3.79 -7.10
C ARG A 353 6.62 -2.53 -7.97
N THR A 354 7.66 -2.49 -8.80
CA THR A 354 8.00 -1.34 -9.65
C THR A 354 7.31 -1.33 -11.01
N SER A 355 6.47 -2.33 -11.29
CA SER A 355 5.72 -2.45 -12.54
C SER A 355 4.25 -2.07 -12.32
N ALA A 356 3.54 -1.68 -13.37
CA ALA A 356 2.10 -1.41 -13.28
C ALA A 356 1.32 -2.70 -12.96
N LEU A 357 0.26 -2.60 -12.16
CA LEU A 357 -0.67 -3.69 -11.85
C LEU A 357 -1.74 -3.88 -12.93
N LEU A 358 -2.08 -2.81 -13.64
CA LEU A 358 -3.11 -2.76 -14.69
C LEU A 358 -2.48 -2.78 -16.08
#